data_AF-A0A432FDS8-F1
#
_entry.id   AF-A0A432FDS8-F1
#
_cell.length_a   1.000
_cell.length_b   1.000
_cell.length_c   1.000
_cell.angle_alpha   90.00
_cell.angle_beta   90.00
_cell.angle_gamma   90.00
#
_symmetry.space_group_name_H-M   'P 1'
#
loop_
_entity.id
_entity.type
_entity.pdbx_description
1 polymer ?
#
loop_
_entity_poly.entity_id
_entity_poly.type
_entity_poly.pdbx_seq_one_letter_code
_entity_poly.pdbx_strand_id
1 'polypeptide(L)'
;MEETEVPARSQHDMAGQIQAMMEGMRGGKKEGDTINTRHILFVVSGAFAHLDKIVGRRLKESSIGFAAGTQDEVEGGRILEHARTPDFIKFGFEPEFIGRLPVRVVCHPLSVDDLEQILKTSEGSIIRQYKQSFAAYGIDTKFKDNGLRRIAELAIDEETGARGLMTVCEKVFRDLKFELPSSRVKEFAVDDALVDDPQAALQTLLDNAPEQEAAEVNDTLKQFADAFSEQHGLVISFTADARRRLASLAGESSLSVYDFCKAHFRDLHFGLKLISGNTGTTEFELDESFAKDPDSALSERVVASYKSKKS
;
A
#
# COMPACT_ATOMS: atom_id res chain seq x y z
N MET A 1 11.89 -19.91 -36.61
CA MET A 1 12.58 -18.64 -36.91
C MET A 1 13.46 -18.76 -38.16
N GLU A 2 13.11 -19.64 -39.11
CA GLU A 2 13.81 -19.77 -40.39
C GLU A 2 13.18 -18.87 -41.44
N GLU A 3 11.86 -18.74 -41.38
CA GLU A 3 11.10 -17.76 -42.11
C GLU A 3 11.14 -16.44 -41.35
N THR A 4 11.79 -15.44 -41.96
CA THR A 4 11.76 -14.07 -41.45
C THR A 4 10.43 -13.41 -41.78
N GLU A 5 9.82 -13.74 -42.91
CA GLU A 5 8.51 -13.22 -43.32
C GLU A 5 7.39 -14.12 -42.78
N VAL A 6 6.66 -13.62 -41.79
CA VAL A 6 5.48 -14.31 -41.23
C VAL A 6 4.21 -13.51 -41.57
N PRO A 7 3.07 -14.16 -41.85
CA PRO A 7 1.83 -13.45 -42.09
C PRO A 7 1.45 -12.55 -40.90
N ALA A 8 1.15 -11.29 -41.15
CA ALA A 8 0.74 -10.30 -40.15
C ALA A 8 -0.61 -10.65 -39.50
N ARG A 9 -1.40 -11.50 -40.15
CA ARG A 9 -2.72 -11.93 -39.70
C ARG A 9 -2.70 -13.40 -39.28
N SER A 10 -3.37 -13.68 -38.16
CA SER A 10 -3.58 -15.05 -37.69
C SER A 10 -4.43 -15.82 -38.70
N GLN A 11 -4.08 -17.08 -38.94
CA GLN A 11 -4.88 -17.98 -39.77
C GLN A 11 -6.28 -18.22 -39.20
N HIS A 12 -6.52 -17.93 -37.91
CA HIS A 12 -7.81 -18.09 -37.25
C HIS A 12 -8.63 -16.78 -37.16
N ASP A 13 -8.14 -15.67 -37.72
CA ASP A 13 -8.88 -14.40 -37.71
C ASP A 13 -9.97 -14.39 -38.80
N MET A 14 -11.21 -14.67 -38.40
CA MET A 14 -12.40 -14.66 -39.26
C MET A 14 -12.62 -13.30 -39.93
N ALA A 15 -12.33 -12.19 -39.25
CA ALA A 15 -12.50 -10.86 -39.82
C ALA A 15 -11.44 -10.58 -40.91
N GLY A 16 -10.19 -10.95 -40.64
CA GLY A 16 -9.09 -10.90 -41.61
C GLY A 16 -9.33 -11.75 -42.85
N GLN A 17 -9.96 -12.92 -42.70
CA GLN A 17 -10.33 -13.82 -43.81
C GLN A 17 -11.47 -13.25 -44.68
N ILE A 18 -12.54 -12.73 -44.06
CA ILE A 18 -13.68 -12.13 -44.79
C ILE A 18 -13.21 -10.90 -45.57
N GLN A 19 -12.33 -10.09 -44.98
CA GLN A 19 -11.77 -8.92 -45.66
C GLN A 19 -10.86 -9.31 -46.83
N ALA A 20 -9.99 -10.31 -46.66
CA ALA A 20 -9.15 -10.83 -47.75
C ALA A 20 -9.99 -11.43 -48.91
N MET A 21 -11.11 -12.10 -48.58
CA MET A 21 -12.04 -12.65 -49.58
C MET A 21 -12.78 -11.53 -50.35
N MET A 22 -13.25 -10.49 -49.66
CA MET A 22 -13.90 -9.33 -50.30
C MET A 22 -12.92 -8.52 -51.17
N GLU A 23 -11.67 -8.39 -50.74
CA GLU A 23 -10.62 -7.71 -51.52
C GLU A 23 -10.22 -8.52 -52.77
N GLY A 24 -10.19 -9.85 -52.67
CA GLY A 24 -10.00 -10.75 -53.82
C GLY A 24 -11.10 -10.67 -54.87
N MET A 25 -12.37 -10.51 -54.47
CA MET A 25 -13.50 -10.28 -55.39
C MET A 25 -13.44 -8.93 -56.12
N ARG A 26 -12.75 -7.92 -55.55
CA ARG A 26 -12.56 -6.59 -56.14
C ARG A 26 -11.37 -6.52 -57.12
N GLY A 27 -10.75 -7.65 -57.46
CA GLY A 27 -9.69 -7.74 -58.48
C GLY A 27 -8.31 -7.24 -58.03
N GLY A 28 -8.13 -6.91 -56.75
CA GLY A 28 -6.85 -6.50 -56.19
C GLY A 28 -6.14 -7.68 -55.54
N LYS A 29 -5.12 -8.25 -56.19
CA LYS A 29 -4.23 -9.23 -55.57
C LYS A 29 -3.16 -8.46 -54.78
N LYS A 30 -3.47 -8.03 -53.55
CA LYS A 30 -2.43 -7.59 -52.61
C LYS A 30 -1.79 -8.84 -52.01
N GLU A 31 -0.47 -8.94 -52.08
CA GLU A 31 0.29 -9.94 -51.32
C GLU A 31 -0.08 -9.79 -49.84
N GLY A 32 -0.27 -10.91 -49.15
CA GLY A 32 -0.65 -10.91 -47.74
C GLY A 32 0.33 -10.05 -46.95
N ASP A 33 -0.20 -9.22 -46.06
CA ASP A 33 0.61 -8.40 -45.16
C ASP A 33 1.55 -9.32 -44.38
N THR A 34 2.85 -9.12 -44.52
CA THR A 34 3.90 -9.97 -43.95
C THR A 34 4.79 -9.11 -43.06
N ILE A 35 5.18 -9.68 -41.92
CA ILE A 35 6.04 -9.02 -40.95
C ILE A 35 7.38 -9.72 -40.98
N ASN A 36 8.44 -8.94 -41.19
CA ASN A 36 9.80 -9.41 -41.07
C ASN A 36 10.22 -9.47 -39.59
N THR A 37 10.48 -10.68 -39.08
CA THR A 37 10.85 -10.96 -37.69
C THR A 37 12.36 -10.89 -37.42
N ARG A 38 13.20 -10.58 -38.42
CA ARG A 38 14.68 -10.59 -38.30
C ARG A 38 15.20 -9.69 -37.18
N HIS A 39 14.54 -8.57 -36.93
CA HIS A 39 14.95 -7.56 -35.95
C HIS A 39 14.07 -7.56 -34.68
N ILE A 40 13.22 -8.57 -34.52
CA ILE A 40 12.40 -8.73 -33.32
C ILE A 40 13.23 -9.45 -32.26
N LEU A 41 13.32 -8.85 -31.07
CA LEU A 41 13.92 -9.50 -29.91
C LEU A 41 12.95 -10.55 -29.36
N PHE A 42 13.40 -11.79 -29.29
CA PHE A 42 12.66 -12.88 -28.67
C PHE A 42 13.19 -13.13 -27.27
N VAL A 43 12.33 -12.92 -26.28
CA VAL A 43 12.60 -13.29 -24.89
C VAL A 43 11.71 -14.48 -24.55
N VAL A 44 12.34 -15.63 -24.28
CA VAL A 44 11.64 -16.86 -23.88
C VAL A 44 11.99 -17.12 -22.42
N SER A 45 10.98 -17.38 -21.60
CA SER A 45 11.15 -17.69 -20.18
C SER A 45 10.31 -18.91 -19.80
N GLY A 46 10.74 -19.63 -18.78
CA GLY A 46 10.05 -20.83 -18.29
C GLY A 46 10.69 -21.37 -17.02
N ALA A 47 9.93 -22.16 -16.28
CA ALA A 47 10.42 -22.89 -15.11
C ALA A 47 10.85 -24.31 -15.54
N PHE A 48 12.16 -24.56 -15.56
CA PHE A 48 12.74 -25.82 -16.02
C PHE A 48 12.98 -26.77 -14.83
N ALA A 49 11.90 -27.32 -14.28
CA ALA A 49 11.98 -28.25 -13.16
C ALA A 49 12.89 -29.44 -13.49
N HIS A 50 13.80 -29.81 -12.58
CA HIS A 50 14.75 -30.92 -12.73
C HIS A 50 15.93 -30.69 -13.69
N LEU A 51 16.01 -29.54 -14.37
CA LEU A 51 17.20 -29.19 -15.17
C LEU A 51 18.44 -29.08 -14.28
N ASP A 52 18.27 -28.59 -13.04
CA ASP A 52 19.27 -28.56 -11.98
C ASP A 52 19.92 -29.94 -11.74
N LYS A 53 19.13 -31.01 -11.73
CA LYS A 53 19.61 -32.39 -11.55
C LYS A 53 20.44 -32.86 -12.74
N ILE A 54 20.04 -32.51 -13.96
CA ILE A 54 20.76 -32.86 -15.20
C ILE A 54 22.12 -32.16 -15.21
N VAL A 55 22.13 -30.86 -14.93
CA VAL A 55 23.35 -30.04 -14.87
C VAL A 55 24.28 -30.57 -13.77
N GLY A 56 23.73 -30.83 -12.58
CA GLY A 56 24.48 -31.33 -11.44
C GLY A 56 25.11 -32.71 -11.67
N ARG A 57 24.39 -33.64 -12.30
CA ARG A 57 24.95 -34.94 -12.67
C ARG A 57 26.15 -34.80 -13.60
N ARG A 58 26.04 -33.95 -14.63
CA ARG A 58 27.15 -33.70 -15.57
C ARG A 58 28.36 -33.09 -14.87
N LEU A 59 28.14 -32.12 -13.98
CA LEU A 59 29.23 -31.49 -13.22
C LEU A 59 29.94 -32.49 -12.31
N LYS A 60 29.19 -33.41 -11.67
CA LYS A 60 29.73 -34.50 -10.84
C LYS A 60 30.47 -35.58 -11.66
N GLU A 61 29.96 -35.94 -12.84
CA GLU A 61 30.62 -36.90 -13.74
C GLU A 61 31.94 -36.35 -14.29
N SER A 62 32.04 -35.03 -14.48
CA SER A 62 33.24 -34.36 -14.97
C SER A 62 34.38 -34.30 -13.94
N SER A 63 34.11 -34.56 -12.65
CA SER A 63 35.08 -34.46 -11.55
C SER A 63 35.70 -35.81 -11.12
N ILE A 64 35.34 -36.92 -11.77
CA ILE A 64 35.86 -38.27 -11.48
C ILE A 64 37.28 -38.51 -12.10
N GLY A 65 37.97 -37.45 -12.54
CA GLY A 65 39.36 -37.49 -13.04
C GLY A 65 40.40 -36.97 -12.04
N PHE A 66 41.69 -37.23 -12.29
CA PHE A 66 42.91 -36.97 -11.46
C PHE A 66 43.10 -35.55 -10.85
N ALA A 67 42.15 -34.63 -10.98
CA ALA A 67 42.17 -33.29 -10.42
C ALA A 67 40.83 -32.98 -9.70
N ALA A 68 40.48 -33.78 -8.69
CA ALA A 68 39.32 -33.53 -7.82
C ALA A 68 39.62 -32.37 -6.85
N GLY A 69 39.66 -31.15 -7.37
CA GLY A 69 39.72 -29.92 -6.58
C GLY A 69 38.32 -29.56 -6.04
N THR A 70 38.24 -29.41 -4.72
CA THR A 70 37.24 -28.68 -3.91
C THR A 70 35.77 -28.80 -4.37
N GLN A 71 35.06 -29.76 -3.78
CA GLN A 71 33.66 -30.11 -4.04
C GLN A 71 32.61 -29.19 -3.36
N ASP A 72 33.01 -28.18 -2.59
CA ASP A 72 32.07 -27.48 -1.69
C ASP A 72 31.29 -26.31 -2.32
N GLU A 73 31.57 -25.90 -3.57
CA GLU A 73 30.98 -24.66 -4.14
C GLU A 73 29.73 -24.83 -5.01
N VAL A 74 29.32 -26.06 -5.38
CA VAL A 74 28.16 -26.25 -6.29
C VAL A 74 26.81 -26.39 -5.54
N GLU A 75 26.81 -26.39 -4.20
CA GLU A 75 25.59 -26.62 -3.40
C GLU A 75 24.68 -25.39 -3.24
N GLY A 76 25.12 -24.19 -3.64
CA GLY A 76 24.40 -22.95 -3.34
C GLY A 76 23.44 -22.48 -4.43
N GLY A 77 22.43 -23.27 -4.84
CA GLY A 77 21.29 -22.79 -5.67
C GLY A 77 21.60 -22.17 -7.05
N ARG A 78 22.88 -22.05 -7.43
CA ARG A 78 23.38 -21.43 -8.66
C ARG A 78 23.77 -22.43 -9.73
N ILE A 79 23.43 -23.71 -9.54
CA ILE A 79 23.80 -24.80 -10.45
C ILE A 79 23.33 -24.56 -11.89
N LEU A 80 22.20 -23.86 -12.06
CA LEU A 80 21.64 -23.51 -13.35
C LEU A 80 22.50 -22.49 -14.13
N GLU A 81 23.38 -21.73 -13.47
CA GLU A 81 24.32 -20.81 -14.15
C GLU A 81 25.32 -21.57 -15.02
N HIS A 82 25.58 -22.83 -14.68
CA HIS A 82 26.45 -23.70 -15.45
C HIS A 82 25.71 -24.47 -16.55
N ALA A 83 24.43 -24.18 -16.81
CA ALA A 83 23.65 -24.89 -17.83
C ALA A 83 24.21 -24.66 -19.24
N ARG A 84 24.45 -25.76 -19.96
CA ARG A 84 24.98 -25.78 -21.33
C ARG A 84 23.96 -26.41 -22.27
N THR A 85 24.15 -26.19 -23.57
CA THR A 85 23.24 -26.70 -24.61
C THR A 85 22.95 -28.21 -24.51
N PRO A 86 23.94 -29.09 -24.21
CA PRO A 86 23.66 -30.51 -24.01
C PRO A 86 22.67 -30.82 -22.89
N ASP A 87 22.57 -29.98 -21.85
CA ASP A 87 21.63 -30.22 -20.75
C ASP A 87 20.19 -29.94 -21.21
N PHE A 88 19.99 -28.89 -22.00
CA PHE A 88 18.68 -28.56 -22.59
C PHE A 88 18.24 -29.61 -23.61
N ILE A 89 19.18 -30.16 -24.39
CA ILE A 89 18.88 -31.28 -25.30
C ILE A 89 18.47 -32.53 -24.49
N LYS A 90 19.23 -32.88 -23.45
CA LYS A 90 18.87 -33.98 -22.54
C LYS A 90 17.54 -33.74 -21.80
N PHE A 91 17.21 -32.48 -21.54
CA PHE A 91 15.94 -32.07 -20.96
C PHE A 91 14.75 -32.23 -21.92
N GLY A 92 15.00 -32.22 -23.24
CA GLY A 92 14.00 -32.47 -24.28
C GLY A 92 13.88 -31.38 -25.35
N PHE A 93 14.75 -30.37 -25.36
CA PHE A 93 14.76 -29.35 -26.41
C PHE A 93 15.42 -29.86 -27.70
N GLU A 94 14.83 -29.49 -28.83
CA GLU A 94 15.45 -29.69 -30.13
C GLU A 94 16.75 -28.87 -30.27
N PRO A 95 17.86 -29.47 -30.75
CA PRO A 95 19.16 -28.79 -30.86
C PRO A 95 19.11 -27.49 -31.68
N GLU A 96 18.36 -27.50 -32.78
CA GLU A 96 18.20 -26.36 -33.68
C GLU A 96 17.48 -25.19 -33.02
N PHE A 97 16.53 -25.49 -32.14
CA PHE A 97 15.77 -24.48 -31.41
C PHE A 97 16.63 -23.82 -30.33
N ILE A 98 17.25 -24.63 -29.46
CA ILE A 98 18.09 -24.09 -28.38
C ILE A 98 19.35 -23.39 -28.91
N GLY A 99 19.84 -23.78 -30.09
CA GLY A 99 20.93 -23.11 -30.79
C GLY A 99 20.61 -21.66 -31.17
N ARG A 100 19.33 -21.31 -31.32
CA ARG A 100 18.87 -19.93 -31.59
C ARG A 100 18.74 -19.06 -30.34
N LEU A 101 18.94 -19.64 -29.16
CA LEU A 101 18.88 -18.94 -27.86
C LEU A 101 20.28 -18.91 -27.22
N PRO A 102 21.23 -18.11 -27.78
CA PRO A 102 22.61 -18.07 -27.31
C PRO A 102 22.79 -17.33 -25.99
N VAL A 103 21.90 -16.39 -25.68
CA VAL A 103 21.90 -15.64 -24.42
C VAL A 103 20.99 -16.34 -23.42
N ARG A 104 21.54 -16.63 -22.23
CA ARG A 104 20.82 -17.30 -21.15
C ARG A 104 21.00 -16.50 -19.87
N VAL A 105 19.90 -16.32 -19.15
CA VAL A 105 19.86 -15.64 -17.87
C VAL A 105 19.14 -16.57 -16.89
N VAL A 106 19.70 -16.69 -15.69
CA VAL A 106 19.12 -17.49 -14.61
C VAL A 106 18.51 -16.53 -13.59
N CYS A 107 17.25 -16.77 -13.24
CA CYS A 107 16.61 -16.08 -12.13
C CYS A 107 16.88 -16.85 -10.84
N HIS A 108 17.39 -16.17 -9.82
CA HIS A 108 17.63 -16.78 -8.51
C HIS A 108 16.33 -16.87 -7.69
N PRO A 109 16.26 -17.82 -6.75
CA PRO A 109 15.19 -17.83 -5.74
C PRO A 109 15.15 -16.51 -4.99
N LEU A 110 13.95 -16.05 -4.63
CA LEU A 110 13.76 -14.84 -3.85
C LEU A 110 14.07 -15.12 -2.38
N SER A 111 14.84 -14.23 -1.75
CA SER A 111 15.04 -14.19 -0.31
C SER A 111 13.94 -13.38 0.39
N VAL A 112 13.91 -13.44 1.73
CA VAL A 112 13.04 -12.57 2.54
C VAL A 112 13.28 -11.10 2.21
N ASP A 113 14.54 -10.69 2.08
CA ASP A 113 14.90 -9.31 1.79
C ASP A 113 14.42 -8.88 0.39
N ASP A 114 14.49 -9.78 -0.60
CA ASP A 114 13.95 -9.52 -1.95
C ASP A 114 12.43 -9.33 -1.92
N LEU A 115 11.72 -10.18 -1.18
CA LEU A 115 10.26 -10.09 -1.02
C LEU A 115 9.85 -8.81 -0.27
N GLU A 116 10.57 -8.46 0.79
CA GLU A 116 10.37 -7.21 1.53
C GLU A 116 10.58 -6.00 0.59
N GLN A 117 11.62 -6.04 -0.23
CA GLN A 117 11.88 -4.99 -1.23
C GLN A 117 10.75 -4.90 -2.27
N ILE A 118 10.24 -6.04 -2.78
CA ILE A 118 9.10 -6.07 -3.70
C ILE A 118 7.87 -5.39 -3.09
N LEU A 119 7.58 -5.63 -1.81
CA LEU A 119 6.46 -5.00 -1.10
C LEU A 119 6.63 -3.46 -1.02
N LYS A 120 7.86 -2.98 -0.82
CA LYS A 120 8.21 -1.57 -0.64
C LYS A 120 8.29 -0.78 -1.95
N THR A 121 8.98 -1.31 -2.96
CA THR A 121 9.41 -0.52 -4.13
C THR A 121 8.63 -0.81 -5.41
N SER A 122 7.91 -1.92 -5.50
CA SER A 122 7.17 -2.26 -6.72
C SER A 122 6.03 -1.27 -6.95
N GLU A 123 5.94 -0.68 -8.14
CA GLU A 123 4.87 0.28 -8.48
C GLU A 123 3.47 -0.31 -8.31
N GLY A 124 3.35 -1.61 -8.63
CA GLY A 124 2.14 -2.42 -8.49
C GLY A 124 2.12 -3.29 -7.24
N SER A 125 2.85 -2.92 -6.17
CA SER A 125 2.95 -3.76 -4.97
C SER A 125 1.56 -4.04 -4.37
N ILE A 126 1.41 -5.25 -3.85
CA ILE A 126 0.16 -5.70 -3.22
C ILE A 126 -0.20 -4.79 -2.02
N ILE A 127 0.79 -4.29 -1.29
CA ILE A 127 0.60 -3.35 -0.18
C ILE A 127 -0.06 -2.07 -0.65
N ARG A 128 0.36 -1.52 -1.81
CA ARG A 128 -0.26 -0.32 -2.36
C ARG A 128 -1.74 -0.55 -2.70
N GLN A 129 -2.08 -1.74 -3.20
CA GLN A 129 -3.46 -2.13 -3.48
C GLN A 129 -4.30 -2.22 -2.20
N TYR A 130 -3.77 -2.83 -1.13
CA TYR A 130 -4.46 -2.86 0.17
C TYR A 130 -4.60 -1.46 0.80
N LYS A 131 -3.54 -0.63 0.76
CA LYS A 131 -3.62 0.78 1.20
C LYS A 131 -4.74 1.53 0.49
N GLN A 132 -4.81 1.41 -0.84
CA GLN A 132 -5.87 2.03 -1.64
C GLN A 132 -7.25 1.46 -1.30
N SER A 133 -7.35 0.15 -1.09
CA SER A 133 -8.60 -0.51 -0.72
C SER A 133 -9.14 -0.01 0.62
N PHE A 134 -8.30 0.16 1.65
CA PHE A 134 -8.72 0.71 2.94
C PHE A 134 -9.00 2.21 2.86
N ALA A 135 -8.19 2.96 2.10
CA ALA A 135 -8.41 4.39 1.89
C ALA A 135 -9.76 4.68 1.20
N ALA A 136 -10.25 3.79 0.34
CA ALA A 136 -11.59 3.90 -0.26
C ALA A 136 -12.74 3.87 0.78
N TYR A 137 -12.49 3.30 1.96
CA TYR A 137 -13.41 3.31 3.10
C TYR A 137 -13.07 4.40 4.14
N GLY A 138 -12.13 5.30 3.82
CA GLY A 138 -11.69 6.36 4.73
C GLY A 138 -10.84 5.87 5.89
N ILE A 139 -10.12 4.75 5.71
CA ILE A 139 -9.24 4.15 6.72
C ILE A 139 -7.78 4.33 6.28
N ASP A 140 -6.98 5.06 7.06
CA ASP A 140 -5.54 5.19 6.85
C ASP A 140 -4.78 3.96 7.35
N THR A 141 -3.81 3.49 6.57
CA THR A 141 -3.07 2.25 6.88
C THR A 141 -1.57 2.47 6.84
N LYS A 142 -0.94 2.28 8.00
CA LYS A 142 0.49 2.50 8.22
C LYS A 142 1.23 1.17 8.29
N PHE A 143 1.83 0.77 7.17
CA PHE A 143 2.66 -0.44 7.12
C PHE A 143 4.04 -0.15 7.71
N LYS A 144 4.36 -0.81 8.82
CA LYS A 144 5.68 -0.73 9.46
C LYS A 144 6.65 -1.74 8.82
N ASP A 145 7.94 -1.44 8.90
CA ASP A 145 8.99 -2.30 8.34
C ASP A 145 8.98 -3.72 8.91
N ASN A 146 8.74 -3.87 10.22
CA ASN A 146 8.64 -5.18 10.86
C ASN A 146 7.43 -6.00 10.35
N GLY A 147 6.28 -5.36 10.12
CA GLY A 147 5.11 -6.03 9.53
C GLY A 147 5.36 -6.47 8.09
N LEU A 148 6.01 -5.63 7.27
CA LEU A 148 6.38 -5.98 5.90
C LEU A 148 7.37 -7.14 5.85
N ARG A 149 8.38 -7.12 6.72
CA ARG A 149 9.33 -8.23 6.87
C ARG A 149 8.63 -9.51 7.29
N ARG A 150 7.70 -9.44 8.24
CA ARG A 150 6.94 -10.61 8.70
C ARG A 150 6.08 -11.23 7.59
N ILE A 151 5.43 -10.40 6.77
CA ILE A 151 4.71 -10.87 5.57
C ILE A 151 5.66 -11.58 4.60
N ALA A 152 6.87 -11.04 4.39
CA ALA A 152 7.87 -11.64 3.52
C ALA A 152 8.38 -12.99 4.05
N GLU A 153 8.61 -13.12 5.36
CA GLU A 153 8.97 -14.38 6.01
C GLU A 153 7.90 -15.45 5.81
N LEU A 154 6.63 -15.12 6.10
CA LEU A 154 5.51 -16.05 5.89
C LEU A 154 5.34 -16.45 4.42
N ALA A 155 5.69 -15.55 3.48
CA ALA A 155 5.56 -15.83 2.06
C ALA A 155 6.67 -16.72 1.50
N ILE A 156 7.84 -16.79 2.14
CA ILE A 156 8.89 -17.76 1.79
C ILE A 156 8.40 -19.19 2.02
N ASP A 157 7.67 -19.42 3.12
CA ASP A 157 7.15 -20.73 3.49
C ASP A 157 6.06 -21.25 2.52
N GLU A 158 5.46 -20.36 1.71
CA GLU A 158 4.47 -20.72 0.70
C GLU A 158 5.09 -21.31 -0.59
N GLU A 159 6.43 -21.36 -0.71
CA GLU A 159 7.19 -21.96 -1.83
C GLU A 159 6.76 -21.54 -3.25
N THR A 160 6.08 -20.40 -3.39
CA THR A 160 5.52 -19.90 -4.67
C THR A 160 6.15 -18.59 -5.13
N GLY A 161 7.24 -18.18 -4.47
CA GLY A 161 7.93 -16.91 -4.72
C GLY A 161 7.04 -15.71 -4.43
N ALA A 162 7.15 -14.63 -5.22
CA ALA A 162 6.39 -13.40 -5.01
C ALA A 162 4.86 -13.58 -5.07
N ARG A 163 4.35 -14.67 -5.65
CA ARG A 163 2.91 -14.99 -5.63
C ARG A 163 2.42 -15.32 -4.21
N GLY A 164 3.29 -15.87 -3.36
CA GLY A 164 2.97 -16.17 -1.97
C GLY A 164 2.61 -14.92 -1.17
N LEU A 165 3.16 -13.76 -1.52
CA LEU A 165 2.82 -12.48 -0.88
C LEU A 165 1.32 -12.17 -0.95
N MET A 166 0.66 -12.51 -2.06
CA MET A 166 -0.78 -12.30 -2.23
C MET A 166 -1.58 -13.23 -1.33
N THR A 167 -1.18 -14.50 -1.24
CA THR A 167 -1.81 -15.49 -0.36
C THR A 167 -1.70 -15.07 1.10
N VAL A 168 -0.51 -14.67 1.56
CA VAL A 168 -0.28 -14.21 2.93
C VAL A 168 -1.10 -12.95 3.22
N CYS A 169 -1.01 -11.94 2.35
CA CYS A 169 -1.77 -10.70 2.55
C CYS A 169 -3.28 -10.96 2.60
N GLU A 170 -3.81 -11.84 1.75
CA GLU A 170 -5.25 -12.16 1.76
C GLU A 170 -5.66 -12.90 3.03
N LYS A 171 -4.81 -13.79 3.58
CA LYS A 171 -5.05 -14.41 4.89
C LYS A 171 -5.09 -13.37 6.01
N VAL A 172 -4.12 -12.45 6.02
CA VAL A 172 -3.99 -11.42 7.06
C VAL A 172 -5.12 -10.39 6.99
N PHE A 173 -5.41 -9.85 5.82
CA PHE A 173 -6.30 -8.69 5.69
C PHE A 173 -7.76 -9.02 5.41
N ARG A 174 -8.14 -10.29 5.21
CA ARG A 174 -9.52 -10.69 4.86
C ARG A 174 -10.54 -10.18 5.87
N ASP A 175 -10.37 -10.55 7.13
CA ASP A 175 -11.35 -10.22 8.17
C ASP A 175 -11.33 -8.71 8.48
N LEU A 176 -10.14 -8.09 8.46
CA LEU A 176 -9.99 -6.64 8.60
C LEU A 176 -10.74 -5.87 7.51
N LYS A 177 -10.65 -6.32 6.25
CA LYS A 177 -11.37 -5.71 5.13
C LYS A 177 -12.89 -5.87 5.25
N PHE A 178 -13.36 -6.89 5.95
CA PHE A 178 -14.79 -7.12 6.14
C PHE A 178 -15.35 -6.29 7.31
N GLU A 179 -14.68 -6.32 8.46
CA GLU A 179 -15.18 -5.70 9.69
C GLU A 179 -14.88 -4.20 9.78
N LEU A 180 -13.65 -3.76 9.43
CA LEU A 180 -13.24 -2.38 9.66
C LEU A 180 -14.09 -1.32 8.90
N PRO A 181 -14.53 -1.53 7.65
CA PRO A 181 -15.41 -0.58 6.97
C PRO A 181 -16.74 -0.33 7.69
N SER A 182 -17.21 -1.29 8.50
CA SER A 182 -18.44 -1.17 9.30
C SER A 182 -18.17 -0.63 10.71
N SER A 183 -16.92 -0.31 11.03
CA SER A 183 -16.47 0.15 12.34
C SER A 183 -16.23 1.66 12.38
N ARG A 184 -15.81 2.18 13.54
CA ARG A 184 -15.36 3.58 13.70
C ARG A 184 -13.86 3.78 13.53
N VAL A 185 -13.10 2.71 13.27
CA VAL A 185 -11.64 2.79 13.13
C VAL A 185 -11.29 3.64 11.90
N LYS A 186 -10.50 4.69 12.11
CA LYS A 186 -10.03 5.60 11.05
C LYS A 186 -8.59 5.36 10.64
N GLU A 187 -7.80 4.76 11.51
CA GLU A 187 -6.42 4.40 11.20
C GLU A 187 -5.98 3.14 11.94
N PHE A 188 -5.10 2.36 11.31
CA PHE A 188 -4.37 1.31 12.00
C PHE A 188 -2.98 1.09 11.39
N ALA A 189 -2.10 0.49 12.18
CA ALA A 189 -0.76 0.12 11.76
C ALA A 189 -0.67 -1.38 11.50
N VAL A 190 0.07 -1.77 10.47
CA VAL A 190 0.41 -3.15 10.17
C VAL A 190 1.83 -3.40 10.66
N ASP A 191 1.96 -4.12 11.77
CA ASP A 191 3.20 -4.61 12.34
C ASP A 191 3.24 -6.13 12.42
N ASP A 192 4.34 -6.69 12.93
CA ASP A 192 4.54 -8.12 13.12
C ASP A 192 3.43 -8.76 13.97
N ALA A 193 3.03 -8.11 15.06
CA ALA A 193 1.96 -8.59 15.94
C ALA A 193 0.62 -8.74 15.20
N LEU A 194 0.23 -7.75 14.39
CA LEU A 194 -0.99 -7.85 13.57
C LEU A 194 -0.89 -8.97 12.54
N VAL A 195 0.29 -9.15 11.93
CA VAL A 195 0.51 -10.19 10.92
C VAL A 195 0.47 -11.59 11.53
N ASP A 196 0.98 -11.77 12.75
CA ASP A 196 1.00 -13.05 13.46
C ASP A 196 -0.37 -13.43 14.04
N ASP A 197 -1.15 -12.47 14.56
CA ASP A 197 -2.51 -12.71 15.04
C ASP A 197 -3.50 -11.62 14.57
N PRO A 198 -4.00 -11.73 13.32
CA PRO A 198 -4.92 -10.75 12.76
C PRO A 198 -6.24 -10.64 13.52
N GLN A 199 -6.71 -11.73 14.14
CA GLN A 199 -7.99 -11.73 14.86
C GLN A 199 -7.90 -10.99 16.19
N ALA A 200 -6.84 -11.24 16.98
CA ALA A 200 -6.61 -10.50 18.22
C ALA A 200 -6.39 -9.00 17.95
N ALA A 201 -5.63 -8.68 16.88
CA ALA A 201 -5.42 -7.30 16.46
C ALA A 201 -6.73 -6.61 16.04
N LEU A 202 -7.58 -7.30 15.26
CA LEU A 202 -8.89 -6.77 14.86
C LEU A 202 -9.78 -6.49 16.07
N GLN A 203 -9.88 -7.41 17.02
CA GLN A 203 -10.66 -7.20 18.24
C GLN A 203 -10.17 -5.97 19.02
N THR A 204 -8.85 -5.86 19.17
CA THR A 204 -8.23 -4.71 19.84
C THR A 204 -8.52 -3.38 19.13
N LEU A 205 -8.51 -3.37 17.79
CA LEU A 205 -8.86 -2.19 17.01
C LEU A 205 -10.33 -1.79 17.20
N LEU A 206 -11.24 -2.76 17.22
CA LEU A 206 -12.67 -2.49 17.42
C LEU A 206 -12.96 -1.99 18.84
N ASP A 207 -12.31 -2.55 19.85
CA ASP A 207 -12.49 -2.15 21.25
C ASP A 207 -11.95 -0.73 21.51
N ASN A 208 -10.85 -0.34 20.85
CA ASN A 208 -10.20 0.96 21.01
C ASN A 208 -10.78 2.06 20.09
N ALA A 209 -11.66 1.73 19.15
CA ALA A 209 -12.21 2.69 18.19
C ALA A 209 -12.86 3.94 18.85
N PRO A 210 -13.59 3.83 19.97
CA PRO A 210 -14.14 5.01 20.65
C PRO A 210 -13.08 5.93 21.24
N GLU A 211 -11.96 5.37 21.71
CA GLU A 211 -10.85 6.14 22.27
C GLU A 211 -10.06 6.87 21.17
N GLN A 212 -9.87 6.22 20.02
CA GLN A 212 -9.25 6.85 18.86
C GLN A 212 -10.06 8.06 18.36
N GLU A 213 -11.39 7.91 18.25
CA GLU A 213 -12.30 9.00 17.87
C GLU A 213 -12.20 10.18 18.86
N ALA A 214 -12.18 9.89 20.16
CA ALA A 214 -12.02 10.93 21.18
C ALA A 214 -10.65 11.62 21.13
N ALA A 215 -9.58 10.86 20.87
CA ALA A 215 -8.23 11.39 20.73
C ALA A 215 -8.08 12.32 19.52
N GLU A 216 -8.62 11.93 18.35
CA GLU A 216 -8.58 12.74 17.13
C GLU A 216 -9.33 14.07 17.30
N VAL A 217 -10.51 14.04 17.93
CA VAL A 217 -11.27 15.25 18.29
C VAL A 217 -10.47 16.14 19.23
N ASN A 218 -9.83 15.56 20.24
CA ASN A 218 -9.00 16.30 21.19
C ASN A 218 -7.83 17.01 20.50
N ASP A 219 -7.13 16.32 19.59
CA ASP A 219 -6.02 16.87 18.83
C ASP A 219 -6.48 17.99 17.90
N THR A 220 -7.64 17.83 17.24
CA THR A 220 -8.23 18.88 16.39
C THR A 220 -8.59 20.13 17.20
N LEU A 221 -9.19 19.97 18.38
CA LEU A 221 -9.52 21.09 19.26
C LEU A 221 -8.27 21.78 19.81
N LYS A 222 -7.20 21.02 20.05
CA LYS A 222 -5.90 21.57 20.43
C LYS A 222 -5.29 22.40 19.29
N GLN A 223 -5.29 21.88 18.06
CA GLN A 223 -4.82 22.63 16.88
C GLN A 223 -5.60 23.94 16.69
N PHE A 224 -6.92 23.92 16.91
CA PHE A 224 -7.72 25.14 16.90
C PHE A 224 -7.31 26.13 17.99
N ALA A 225 -7.09 25.66 19.22
CA ALA A 225 -6.64 26.49 20.33
C ALA A 225 -5.27 27.13 20.07
N ASP A 226 -4.33 26.35 19.54
CA ASP A 226 -2.99 26.81 19.19
C ASP A 226 -3.06 27.89 18.09
N ALA A 227 -3.82 27.65 17.02
CA ALA A 227 -4.03 28.61 15.94
C ALA A 227 -4.71 29.91 16.43
N PHE A 228 -5.71 29.80 17.31
CA PHE A 228 -6.36 30.95 17.94
C PHE A 228 -5.37 31.77 18.75
N SER A 229 -4.47 31.09 19.48
CA SER A 229 -3.46 31.73 20.31
C SER A 229 -2.44 32.51 19.48
N GLU A 230 -1.93 31.91 18.40
CA GLU A 230 -1.03 32.58 17.46
C GLU A 230 -1.68 33.82 16.83
N GLN A 231 -2.95 33.72 16.43
CA GLN A 231 -3.64 34.80 15.74
C GLN A 231 -4.04 35.96 16.65
N HIS A 232 -4.38 35.69 17.91
CA HIS A 232 -5.00 36.68 18.79
C HIS A 232 -4.19 37.02 20.05
N GLY A 233 -3.13 36.28 20.35
CA GLY A 233 -2.28 36.45 21.53
C GLY A 233 -2.96 36.06 22.86
N LEU A 234 -4.00 35.23 22.79
CA LEU A 234 -4.77 34.75 23.95
C LEU A 234 -4.76 33.23 23.96
N VAL A 235 -4.49 32.60 25.11
CA VAL A 235 -4.49 31.14 25.23
C VAL A 235 -5.91 30.68 25.58
N ILE A 236 -6.42 29.71 24.83
CA ILE A 236 -7.70 29.06 25.14
C ILE A 236 -7.50 27.57 25.37
N SER A 237 -8.31 26.99 26.25
CA SER A 237 -8.38 25.55 26.48
C SER A 237 -9.83 25.11 26.63
N PHE A 238 -10.11 23.82 26.41
CA PHE A 238 -11.47 23.27 26.50
C PHE A 238 -11.55 22.22 27.59
N THR A 239 -12.56 22.30 28.44
CA THR A 239 -12.87 21.26 29.44
C THR A 239 -13.34 19.98 28.76
N ALA A 240 -13.23 18.83 29.45
CA ALA A 240 -13.65 17.54 28.89
C ALA A 240 -15.13 17.51 28.45
N ASP A 241 -16.00 18.23 29.15
CA ASP A 241 -17.42 18.34 28.80
C ASP A 241 -17.64 19.26 27.59
N ALA A 242 -16.89 20.36 27.50
CA ALA A 242 -16.91 21.24 26.32
C ALA A 242 -16.47 20.48 25.05
N ARG A 243 -15.38 19.70 25.13
CA ARG A 243 -14.88 18.91 23.99
C ARG A 243 -15.90 17.89 23.49
N ARG A 244 -16.50 17.13 24.41
CA ARG A 244 -17.58 16.18 24.09
C ARG A 244 -18.78 16.87 23.45
N ARG A 245 -19.18 18.03 23.97
CA ARG A 245 -20.31 18.79 23.43
C ARG A 245 -20.02 19.37 22.04
N LEU A 246 -18.84 19.94 21.83
CA LEU A 246 -18.39 20.44 20.52
C LEU A 246 -18.32 19.33 19.48
N ALA A 247 -17.84 18.14 19.85
CA ALA A 247 -17.81 16.97 18.97
C ALA A 247 -19.23 16.58 18.50
N SER A 248 -20.19 16.52 19.43
CA SER A 248 -21.60 16.22 19.14
C SER A 248 -22.21 17.24 18.18
N LEU A 249 -22.01 18.54 18.44
CA LEU A 249 -22.58 19.61 17.62
C LEU A 249 -21.92 19.72 16.24
N ALA A 250 -20.63 19.44 16.13
CA ALA A 250 -19.93 19.34 14.85
C ALA A 250 -20.51 18.18 14.01
N GLY A 251 -20.76 17.02 14.63
CA GLY A 251 -21.39 15.88 13.97
C GLY A 251 -22.79 16.19 13.43
N GLU A 252 -23.56 17.03 14.11
CA GLU A 252 -24.89 17.48 13.67
C GLU A 252 -24.83 18.49 12.50
N SER A 253 -23.74 19.26 12.37
CA SER A 253 -23.64 20.41 11.45
C SER A 253 -22.98 20.11 10.10
N SER A 254 -22.65 18.84 9.81
CA SER A 254 -21.97 18.41 8.56
C SER A 254 -20.62 19.10 8.29
N LEU A 255 -20.07 19.82 9.27
CA LEU A 255 -18.78 20.50 9.23
C LEU A 255 -17.73 19.65 9.95
N SER A 256 -16.46 19.84 9.59
CA SER A 256 -15.35 19.32 10.40
C SER A 256 -15.39 19.98 11.80
N VAL A 257 -14.86 19.31 12.83
CA VAL A 257 -14.78 19.87 14.18
C VAL A 257 -14.05 21.23 14.17
N TYR A 258 -13.00 21.36 13.35
CA TYR A 258 -12.23 22.59 13.21
C TYR A 258 -13.05 23.72 12.58
N ASP A 259 -13.71 23.46 11.45
CA ASP A 259 -14.51 24.47 10.75
C ASP A 259 -15.74 24.88 11.55
N PHE A 260 -16.35 23.91 12.24
CA PHE A 260 -17.40 24.17 13.20
C PHE A 260 -16.92 25.13 14.30
N CYS A 261 -15.78 24.86 14.94
CA CYS A 261 -15.22 25.73 15.98
C CYS A 261 -14.91 27.13 15.44
N LYS A 262 -14.37 27.23 14.23
CA LYS A 262 -14.08 28.52 13.59
C LYS A 262 -15.33 29.36 13.34
N ALA A 263 -16.43 28.73 12.93
CA ALA A 263 -17.70 29.42 12.74
C ALA A 263 -18.36 29.75 14.09
N HIS A 264 -18.36 28.79 15.02
CA HIS A 264 -19.01 28.89 16.32
C HIS A 264 -18.33 29.93 17.23
N PHE A 265 -17.00 30.05 17.18
CA PHE A 265 -16.22 30.99 18.00
C PHE A 265 -15.73 32.23 17.24
N ARG A 266 -16.38 32.60 16.13
CA ARG A 266 -15.92 33.71 15.27
C ARG A 266 -15.68 35.01 16.05
N ASP A 267 -16.58 35.34 16.96
CA ASP A 267 -16.58 36.61 17.67
C ASP A 267 -15.96 36.51 19.10
N LEU A 268 -15.47 35.32 19.48
CA LEU A 268 -14.91 35.01 20.80
C LEU A 268 -13.73 35.93 21.18
N HIS A 269 -12.83 36.19 20.23
CA HIS A 269 -11.63 36.98 20.46
C HIS A 269 -11.91 38.43 20.87
N PHE A 270 -13.01 39.02 20.42
CA PHE A 270 -13.40 40.38 20.80
C PHE A 270 -13.75 40.46 22.28
N GLY A 271 -14.58 39.52 22.77
CA GLY A 271 -14.99 39.50 24.18
C GLY A 271 -13.86 39.10 25.11
N LEU A 272 -13.02 38.14 24.72
CA LEU A 272 -11.88 37.72 25.56
C LEU A 272 -10.84 38.84 25.69
N LYS A 273 -10.58 39.64 24.65
CA LYS A 273 -9.71 40.83 24.74
C LYS A 273 -10.24 41.88 25.70
N LEU A 274 -11.57 42.09 25.75
CA LEU A 274 -12.20 42.99 26.72
C LEU A 274 -12.01 42.49 28.16
N ILE A 275 -12.21 41.19 28.40
CA ILE A 275 -11.99 40.59 29.72
C ILE A 275 -10.51 40.71 30.11
N SER A 276 -9.59 40.37 29.21
CA SER A 276 -8.15 40.49 29.42
C SER A 276 -7.73 41.92 29.79
N GLY A 277 -8.26 42.93 29.10
CA GLY A 277 -8.01 44.35 29.43
C GLY A 277 -8.61 44.81 30.77
N ASN A 278 -9.57 44.06 31.33
CA ASN A 278 -10.18 44.36 32.62
C ASN A 278 -9.53 43.61 33.78
N THR A 279 -9.13 42.35 33.58
CA THR A 279 -8.64 41.45 34.65
C THR A 279 -7.15 41.15 34.57
N GLY A 280 -6.50 41.44 33.44
CA GLY A 280 -5.10 41.05 33.17
C GLY A 280 -4.92 39.58 32.79
N THR A 281 -6.01 38.80 32.69
CA THR A 281 -5.95 37.37 32.38
C THR A 281 -5.75 37.15 30.88
N THR A 282 -4.81 36.27 30.52
CA THR A 282 -4.50 35.93 29.12
C THR A 282 -4.83 34.47 28.77
N GLU A 283 -5.19 33.66 29.76
CA GLU A 283 -5.55 32.26 29.62
C GLU A 283 -7.03 32.06 29.97
N PHE A 284 -7.78 31.38 29.09
CA PHE A 284 -9.21 31.18 29.23
C PHE A 284 -9.59 29.73 29.00
N GLU A 285 -10.15 29.10 30.04
CA GLU A 285 -10.75 27.79 29.92
C GLU A 285 -12.23 27.92 29.53
N LEU A 286 -12.59 27.27 28.43
CA LEU A 286 -13.93 27.25 27.85
C LEU A 286 -14.66 25.98 28.31
N ASP A 287 -15.76 26.20 29.02
CA ASP A 287 -16.60 25.15 29.58
C ASP A 287 -17.77 24.78 28.64
N GLU A 288 -18.65 23.88 29.08
CA GLU A 288 -19.79 23.41 28.28
C GLU A 288 -20.74 24.55 27.86
N SER A 289 -20.79 25.67 28.60
CA SER A 289 -21.65 26.81 28.24
C SER A 289 -21.17 27.47 26.95
N PHE A 290 -19.85 27.63 26.78
CA PHE A 290 -19.25 28.14 25.55
C PHE A 290 -19.47 27.22 24.35
N ALA A 291 -19.56 25.91 24.58
CA ALA A 291 -19.88 24.94 23.53
C ALA A 291 -21.36 24.97 23.09
N LYS A 292 -22.28 25.45 23.93
CA LYS A 292 -23.72 25.53 23.61
C LYS A 292 -24.08 26.87 22.97
N ASP A 293 -23.67 27.96 23.63
CA ASP A 293 -23.93 29.32 23.20
C ASP A 293 -22.77 30.24 23.62
N PRO A 294 -21.79 30.45 22.73
CA PRO A 294 -20.60 31.22 23.04
C PRO A 294 -20.91 32.69 23.27
N ASP A 295 -21.92 33.26 22.61
CA ASP A 295 -22.26 34.68 22.72
C ASP A 295 -22.87 35.01 24.09
N SER A 296 -23.79 34.15 24.56
CA SER A 296 -24.38 34.29 25.90
C SER A 296 -23.32 34.08 27.00
N ALA A 297 -22.51 33.01 26.89
CA ALA A 297 -21.46 32.71 27.86
C ALA A 297 -20.38 33.81 27.93
N LEU A 298 -20.00 34.36 26.78
CA LEU A 298 -19.05 35.46 26.69
C LEU A 298 -19.61 36.74 27.31
N SER A 299 -20.89 37.06 27.04
CA SER A 299 -21.56 38.22 27.60
C SER A 299 -21.60 38.17 29.14
N GLU A 300 -21.93 37.01 29.72
CA GLU A 300 -21.93 36.82 31.17
C GLU A 300 -20.53 37.02 31.77
N ARG A 301 -19.48 36.44 31.17
CA ARG A 301 -18.10 36.62 31.64
C ARG A 301 -17.61 38.06 31.49
N VAL A 302 -17.97 38.77 30.42
CA VAL A 302 -17.64 40.19 30.24
C VAL A 302 -18.29 41.02 31.35
N VAL A 303 -19.58 40.83 31.63
CA VAL A 303 -20.30 41.54 32.71
C VAL A 303 -19.67 41.26 34.08
N ALA A 304 -19.28 40.01 34.35
CA ALA A 304 -18.58 39.66 35.58
C ALA A 304 -17.23 40.36 35.71
N SER A 305 -16.47 40.50 34.61
CA SER A 305 -15.17 41.19 34.62
C SER A 305 -15.28 42.65 35.05
N TYR A 306 -16.32 43.37 34.61
CA TYR A 306 -16.56 44.77 34.97
C TYR A 306 -16.96 44.95 36.45
N LYS A 307 -17.61 43.95 37.05
CA LYS A 307 -17.91 43.98 38.49
C LYS A 307 -16.65 43.81 39.33
N SER A 308 -15.67 43.03 38.88
CA SER A 308 -14.38 42.86 39.60
C SER A 308 -13.51 44.12 39.56
N LYS A 309 -13.58 44.92 38.48
CA LYS A 309 -12.82 46.17 38.31
C LYS A 309 -13.33 47.33 39.18
N LYS A 310 -14.54 47.19 39.74
CA LYS A 310 -15.23 48.22 40.56
C LYS A 310 -15.08 48.00 42.07
N SER A 311 -14.36 46.96 42.50
CA SER A 311 -14.04 46.70 43.89
C SER A 311 -12.55 46.88 44.16
#